data_AF-A0A971P9F2-F1
#
_entry.id   AF-A0A971P9F2-F1
#
_cell.length_a   1.000
_cell.length_b   1.000
_cell.length_c   1.000
_cell.angle_alpha   90.00
_cell.angle_beta   90.00
_cell.angle_gamma   90.00
#
_symmetry.space_group_name_H-M   'P 1'
#
loop_
_entity.id
_entity.type
_entity.pdbx_description
1 polymer ?
#
loop_
_entity_poly.entity_id
_entity_poly.type
_entity_poly.pdbx_seq_one_letter_code
_entity_poly.pdbx_strand_id
1 'polypeptide(L)'
;MKTCIKCHVRVTDSTDVCPLCKSVLSEPRGPASQNAFPTPEIDSKQYHFLKRLLIFLSVIVGSASLFINFITYDGFLWSLITVAGILYLWAVISHSVANHINVASKILVQSFLGSIFIVLIDYLLGYRGWSVDFVIPSIFSTADVAVVIVILINRMNWRNYMLYQFVIALLGFVPLLLYLINISDNPIFVIISTSLSALSLLGTFIFGDKAVKSELRRRLHF
;
A
#
# COMPACT_ATOMS: atom_id res chain seq x y z
N MET A 1 -48.76 0.32 10.36
CA MET A 1 -49.04 1.49 9.48
C MET A 1 -47.74 1.89 8.82
N LYS A 2 -47.68 1.89 7.49
CA LYS A 2 -46.46 2.23 6.75
C LYS A 2 -46.62 3.62 6.12
N THR A 3 -45.54 4.37 6.01
CA THR A 3 -45.55 5.76 5.53
C THR A 3 -44.75 5.89 4.25
N CYS A 4 -45.31 6.56 3.25
CA CYS A 4 -44.58 6.88 2.03
C CYS A 4 -43.71 8.13 2.24
N ILE A 5 -42.40 8.05 1.97
CA ILE A 5 -41.51 9.22 2.07
C ILE A 5 -41.77 10.24 0.96
N LYS A 6 -42.17 9.79 -0.24
CA LYS A 6 -42.40 10.68 -1.40
C LYS A 6 -43.75 11.39 -1.37
N CYS A 7 -44.82 10.66 -1.01
CA CYS A 7 -46.18 11.17 -1.04
C CYS A 7 -46.70 11.58 0.34
N HIS A 8 -45.97 11.30 1.42
CA HIS A 8 -46.34 11.58 2.82
C HIS A 8 -47.70 10.98 3.26
N VAL A 9 -48.27 10.07 2.47
CA VAL A 9 -49.49 9.34 2.80
C VAL A 9 -49.20 8.17 3.73
N ARG A 10 -50.17 7.87 4.60
CA ARG A 10 -50.18 6.71 5.49
C ARG A 10 -51.00 5.61 4.85
N VAL A 11 -50.39 4.46 4.62
CA VAL A 11 -51.06 3.29 4.04
C VAL A 11 -51.34 2.30 5.17
N THR A 12 -52.61 1.95 5.34
CA THR A 12 -53.10 1.01 6.36
C THR A 12 -53.03 -0.45 5.91
N ASP A 13 -53.00 -0.71 4.61
CA ASP A 13 -52.86 -2.05 4.06
C ASP A 13 -51.48 -2.65 4.31
N SER A 14 -51.42 -3.98 4.25
CA SER A 14 -50.19 -4.78 4.37
C SER A 14 -49.30 -4.71 3.12
N THR A 15 -49.57 -3.80 2.18
CA THR A 15 -48.76 -3.63 0.97
C THR A 15 -47.44 -2.96 1.31
N ASP A 16 -46.36 -3.42 0.67
CA ASP A 16 -45.01 -2.86 0.86
C ASP A 16 -44.73 -1.68 -0.09
N VAL A 17 -45.62 -1.44 -1.04
CA VAL A 17 -45.44 -0.49 -2.13
C VAL A 17 -46.58 0.51 -2.13
N CYS A 18 -46.23 1.80 -2.21
CA CYS A 18 -47.21 2.88 -2.28
C CYS A 18 -48.01 2.78 -3.59
N PRO A 19 -49.35 2.69 -3.55
CA PRO A 19 -50.16 2.57 -4.77
C PRO A 19 -50.13 3.83 -5.65
N LEU A 20 -49.79 5.00 -5.09
CA LEU A 20 -49.75 6.27 -5.82
C LEU A 20 -48.46 6.45 -6.62
N CYS A 21 -47.31 6.25 -5.98
CA CYS A 21 -46.00 6.56 -6.56
C CYS A 21 -45.07 5.35 -6.73
N LYS A 22 -45.56 4.15 -6.40
CA LYS A 22 -44.83 2.87 -6.47
C LYS A 22 -43.51 2.84 -5.68
N SER A 23 -43.33 3.74 -4.72
CA SER A 23 -42.16 3.71 -3.84
C SER A 23 -42.40 2.74 -2.67
N VAL A 24 -41.35 2.06 -2.24
CA VAL A 24 -41.38 1.22 -1.03
C VAL A 24 -41.79 2.07 0.18
N LEU A 25 -42.76 1.58 0.95
CA LEU A 25 -43.24 2.25 2.15
C LEU A 25 -42.26 2.02 3.31
N SER A 26 -42.00 3.05 4.09
CA SER A 26 -41.12 2.97 5.25
C SER A 26 -41.93 2.72 6.51
N GLU A 27 -41.54 1.70 7.26
CA GLU A 27 -42.09 1.44 8.59
C GLU A 27 -41.70 2.57 9.56
N PRO A 28 -42.60 2.96 10.49
CA PRO A 28 -42.28 3.95 11.51
C PRO A 28 -41.17 3.40 12.39
N ARG A 29 -39.98 4.01 12.25
CA ARG A 29 -38.75 3.85 13.04
C ARG A 29 -38.88 2.95 14.28
N GLY A 30 -38.77 1.64 14.07
CA GLY A 30 -38.14 0.76 15.06
C GLY A 30 -36.64 1.09 15.16
N PRO A 31 -35.93 0.61 16.20
CA PRO A 31 -34.53 0.94 16.42
C PRO A 31 -33.72 0.67 15.14
N ALA A 32 -32.85 1.63 14.83
CA ALA A 32 -32.06 1.76 13.63
C ALA A 32 -31.87 0.46 12.85
N SER A 33 -32.26 0.50 11.56
CA SER A 33 -31.86 -0.44 10.53
C SER A 33 -30.46 -0.96 10.80
N GLN A 34 -30.36 -2.22 11.20
CA GLN A 34 -29.11 -2.96 11.14
C GLN A 34 -28.55 -2.77 9.74
N ASN A 35 -27.30 -2.33 9.67
CA ASN A 35 -26.59 -2.14 8.40
C ASN A 35 -26.79 -3.39 7.53
N ALA A 36 -27.39 -3.25 6.36
CA ALA A 36 -27.68 -4.37 5.45
C ALA A 36 -26.42 -5.09 4.94
N PHE A 37 -25.25 -4.53 5.23
CA PHE A 37 -23.96 -5.17 5.05
C PHE A 37 -23.29 -5.34 6.42
N PRO A 38 -22.96 -6.57 6.84
CA PRO A 38 -22.12 -6.78 8.01
C PRO A 38 -20.74 -6.17 7.70
N THR A 39 -20.37 -5.13 8.44
CA THR A 39 -18.96 -4.72 8.48
C THR A 39 -18.19 -5.84 9.16
N PRO A 40 -17.08 -6.33 8.57
CA PRO A 40 -16.25 -7.32 9.25
C PRO A 40 -15.73 -6.70 10.55
N GLU A 41 -16.32 -7.07 11.68
CA GLU A 41 -15.80 -6.76 13.00
C GLU A 41 -14.55 -7.62 13.20
N ILE A 42 -13.39 -7.06 12.85
CA ILE A 42 -12.13 -7.60 13.34
C ILE A 42 -12.23 -7.53 14.86
N ASP A 43 -12.22 -8.69 15.53
CA ASP A 43 -12.27 -8.75 16.99
C ASP A 43 -11.02 -8.05 17.54
N SER A 44 -11.20 -6.77 17.88
CA SER A 44 -10.13 -5.89 18.32
C SER A 44 -9.37 -6.47 19.51
N LYS A 45 -10.04 -7.25 20.37
CA LYS A 45 -9.42 -7.90 21.52
C LYS A 45 -8.43 -8.98 21.10
N GLN A 46 -8.80 -9.83 20.14
CA GLN A 46 -7.92 -10.87 19.60
C GLN A 46 -6.72 -10.27 18.85
N TYR A 47 -6.96 -9.22 18.07
CA TYR A 47 -5.89 -8.49 17.38
C TYR A 47 -4.89 -7.85 18.37
N HIS A 48 -5.37 -7.20 19.42
CA HIS A 48 -4.52 -6.61 20.45
C HIS A 48 -3.72 -7.66 21.21
N PHE A 49 -4.34 -8.78 21.56
CA PHE A 49 -3.65 -9.91 22.21
C PHE A 49 -2.55 -10.48 21.32
N LEU A 50 -2.87 -10.80 20.06
CA LEU A 50 -1.91 -11.33 19.09
C LEU A 50 -0.75 -10.35 18.84
N LYS A 51 -1.04 -9.07 18.66
CA LYS A 51 -0.01 -8.04 18.50
C LYS A 51 0.94 -7.99 19.70
N ARG A 52 0.41 -8.01 20.93
CA ARG A 52 1.22 -7.99 22.16
C ARG A 52 2.09 -9.24 22.28
N LEU A 53 1.54 -10.41 21.95
CA LEU A 53 2.28 -11.68 21.92
C LEU A 53 3.42 -11.64 20.90
N LEU A 54 3.15 -11.17 19.67
CA LEU A 54 4.16 -11.07 18.62
C LEU A 54 5.28 -10.08 18.99
N ILE A 55 4.96 -8.94 19.61
CA ILE A 55 5.98 -7.98 20.07
C ILE A 55 6.87 -8.65 21.14
N PHE A 56 6.25 -9.34 22.10
CA PHE A 56 6.99 -10.04 23.15
C PHE A 56 7.94 -11.09 22.57
N LEU A 57 7.47 -11.91 21.63
CA LEU A 57 8.31 -12.89 20.92
C LEU A 57 9.42 -12.20 20.12
N SER A 58 9.13 -11.08 19.46
CA SER A 58 10.14 -10.31 18.70
C SER A 58 11.27 -9.80 19.61
N VAL A 59 10.94 -9.33 20.81
CA VAL A 59 11.92 -8.86 21.79
C VAL A 59 12.77 -10.03 22.31
N ILE A 60 12.16 -11.18 22.59
CA ILE A 60 12.91 -12.38 23.00
C ILE A 60 13.87 -12.81 21.91
N VAL A 61 13.39 -12.95 20.67
CA VAL A 61 14.23 -13.40 19.55
C VAL A 61 15.34 -12.40 19.27
N GLY A 62 15.06 -11.09 19.25
CA GLY A 62 16.05 -10.05 19.02
C GLY A 62 17.09 -9.95 20.14
N SER A 63 16.70 -10.08 21.41
CA SER A 63 17.63 -10.08 22.53
C SER A 63 18.50 -11.34 22.55
N ALA A 64 17.90 -12.52 22.31
CA ALA A 64 18.64 -13.77 22.21
C ALA A 64 19.63 -13.76 21.04
N SER A 65 19.25 -13.23 19.86
CA SER A 65 20.15 -13.16 18.71
C SER A 65 21.34 -12.23 18.97
N LEU A 66 21.11 -11.08 19.61
CA LEU A 66 22.18 -10.17 20.04
C LEU A 66 23.12 -10.84 21.04
N PHE A 67 22.57 -11.54 22.03
CA PHE A 67 23.35 -12.25 23.04
C PHE A 67 24.21 -13.37 22.45
N ILE A 68 23.63 -14.21 21.57
CA ILE A 68 24.37 -15.29 20.89
C ILE A 68 25.48 -14.71 20.02
N ASN A 69 25.20 -13.64 19.26
CA ASN A 69 26.22 -13.00 18.43
C ASN A 69 27.32 -12.33 19.25
N PHE A 70 27.02 -11.88 20.48
CA PHE A 70 28.04 -11.34 21.38
C PHE A 70 28.98 -12.43 21.88
N ILE A 71 28.47 -13.63 22.19
CA ILE A 71 29.29 -14.75 22.65
C ILE A 71 30.07 -15.40 21.51
N THR A 72 29.43 -15.60 20.35
CA THR A 72 30.02 -16.26 19.17
C THR A 72 30.52 -15.22 18.16
N TYR A 73 31.14 -14.15 18.65
CA TYR A 73 31.54 -13.06 17.76
C TYR A 73 32.77 -13.42 16.92
N ASP A 74 32.54 -13.71 15.65
CA ASP A 74 33.60 -14.06 14.67
C ASP A 74 33.87 -12.92 13.66
N GLY A 75 33.55 -11.67 14.01
CA GLY A 75 33.72 -10.50 13.12
C GLY A 75 32.51 -10.21 12.21
N PHE A 76 31.53 -11.10 12.16
CA PHE A 76 30.29 -10.93 11.38
C PHE A 76 29.09 -10.65 12.32
N LEU A 77 28.37 -9.57 12.05
CA LEU A 77 27.23 -9.12 12.88
C LEU A 77 25.89 -9.67 12.35
N TRP A 78 25.71 -11.00 12.34
CA TRP A 78 24.45 -11.61 11.87
C TRP A 78 23.24 -11.15 12.70
N SER A 79 23.43 -10.84 13.98
CA SER A 79 22.33 -10.40 14.85
C SER A 79 21.74 -9.07 14.39
N LEU A 80 22.56 -8.20 13.80
CA LEU A 80 22.10 -6.93 13.26
C LEU A 80 21.12 -7.13 12.09
N ILE A 81 21.38 -8.13 11.22
CA ILE A 81 20.45 -8.53 10.16
C ILE A 81 19.13 -9.00 10.76
N THR A 82 19.17 -9.83 11.81
CA THR A 82 17.95 -10.32 12.46
C THR A 82 17.14 -9.19 13.10
N VAL A 83 17.78 -8.26 13.80
CA VAL A 83 17.11 -7.11 14.42
C VAL A 83 16.53 -6.17 13.36
N ALA A 84 17.29 -5.85 12.31
CA ALA A 84 16.80 -5.05 11.20
C ALA A 84 15.62 -5.72 10.49
N GLY A 85 15.65 -7.05 10.32
CA GLY A 85 14.54 -7.82 9.76
C GLY A 85 13.29 -7.78 10.62
N ILE A 86 13.43 -7.90 11.94
CA ILE A 86 12.32 -7.74 12.90
C ILE A 86 11.71 -6.33 12.77
N LEU A 87 12.53 -5.29 12.75
CA LEU A 87 12.08 -3.90 12.59
C LEU A 87 11.36 -3.69 11.26
N TYR A 88 11.91 -4.23 10.16
CA TYR A 88 11.30 -4.19 8.83
C TYR A 88 9.93 -4.86 8.82
N LEU A 89 9.80 -6.07 9.39
CA LEU A 89 8.53 -6.79 9.50
C LEU A 89 7.49 -5.98 10.28
N TRP A 90 7.89 -5.37 11.40
CA TRP A 90 6.98 -4.52 12.18
C TRP A 90 6.52 -3.28 11.42
N ALA A 91 7.41 -2.64 10.66
CA ALA A 91 7.05 -1.52 9.80
C ALA A 91 6.06 -1.96 8.71
N VAL A 92 6.32 -3.10 8.04
CA VAL A 92 5.44 -3.67 7.01
C VAL A 92 4.06 -4.00 7.58
N ILE A 93 3.99 -4.70 8.71
CA ILE A 93 2.71 -5.07 9.35
C ILE A 93 1.93 -3.83 9.75
N SER A 94 2.59 -2.87 10.41
CA SER A 94 1.93 -1.64 10.88
C SER A 94 1.36 -0.84 9.71
N HIS A 95 2.12 -0.71 8.62
CA HIS A 95 1.70 0.03 7.43
C HIS A 95 0.66 -0.75 6.60
N SER A 96 0.74 -2.09 6.57
CA SER A 96 -0.19 -2.95 5.84
C SER A 96 -1.59 -2.98 6.48
N VAL A 97 -1.66 -3.03 7.82
CA VAL A 97 -2.92 -3.07 8.58
C VAL A 97 -3.60 -1.71 8.66
N ALA A 98 -2.90 -0.60 8.40
CA ALA A 98 -3.49 0.73 8.39
C ALA A 98 -4.57 0.85 7.29
N ASN A 99 -5.85 0.88 7.69
CA ASN A 99 -7.00 0.92 6.78
C ASN A 99 -7.15 2.26 6.05
N HIS A 100 -6.62 3.35 6.61
CA HIS A 100 -6.77 4.70 6.03
C HIS A 100 -5.75 5.02 4.93
N ILE A 101 -4.81 4.12 4.66
CA ILE A 101 -3.71 4.35 3.72
C ILE A 101 -4.03 3.74 2.35
N ASN A 102 -3.88 4.54 1.30
CA ASN A 102 -4.05 4.10 -0.09
C ASN A 102 -3.11 2.93 -0.43
N VAL A 103 -3.60 1.96 -1.20
CA VAL A 103 -2.82 0.78 -1.60
C VAL A 103 -1.51 1.16 -2.31
N ALA A 104 -1.51 2.14 -3.21
CA ALA A 104 -0.27 2.57 -3.87
C ALA A 104 0.72 3.24 -2.90
N SER A 105 0.24 3.92 -1.86
CA SER A 105 1.11 4.44 -0.79
C SER A 105 1.77 3.29 -0.02
N LYS A 106 1.04 2.18 0.20
CA LYS A 106 1.60 0.96 0.82
C LYS A 106 2.70 0.37 -0.04
N ILE A 107 2.45 0.23 -1.34
CA ILE A 107 3.44 -0.27 -2.30
C ILE A 107 4.68 0.63 -2.30
N LEU A 108 4.51 1.95 -2.43
CA LEU A 108 5.63 2.91 -2.45
C LEU A 108 6.50 2.80 -1.20
N VAL A 109 5.90 2.87 -0.01
CA VAL A 109 6.63 2.85 1.26
C VAL A 109 7.31 1.49 1.46
N GLN A 110 6.64 0.38 1.12
CA GLN A 110 7.23 -0.95 1.24
C GLN A 110 8.39 -1.16 0.26
N SER A 111 8.27 -0.69 -0.98
CA SER A 111 9.35 -0.73 -1.95
C SER A 111 10.56 0.07 -1.50
N PHE A 112 10.35 1.31 -1.03
CA PHE A 112 11.44 2.15 -0.52
C PHE A 112 12.12 1.55 0.71
N LEU A 113 11.33 1.11 1.70
CA LEU A 113 11.86 0.49 2.92
C LEU A 113 12.56 -0.85 2.63
N GLY A 114 12.02 -1.64 1.71
CA GLY A 114 12.61 -2.90 1.24
C GLY A 114 13.94 -2.67 0.53
N SER A 115 14.06 -1.64 -0.30
CA SER A 115 15.32 -1.24 -0.93
C SER A 115 16.39 -0.85 0.11
N ILE A 116 16.03 -0.11 1.17
CA ILE A 116 16.97 0.21 2.25
C ILE A 116 17.41 -1.06 2.98
N PHE A 117 16.45 -1.94 3.30
CA PHE A 117 16.72 -3.16 4.04
C PHE A 117 17.64 -4.12 3.26
N ILE A 118 17.44 -4.27 1.95
CA ILE A 118 18.28 -5.16 1.14
C ILE A 118 19.71 -4.62 0.96
N VAL A 119 19.88 -3.30 0.83
CA VAL A 119 21.21 -2.65 0.79
C VAL A 119 21.92 -2.83 2.13
N LEU A 120 21.20 -2.71 3.25
CA LEU A 120 21.77 -2.98 4.57
C LEU A 120 22.26 -4.43 4.68
N ILE A 121 21.50 -5.42 4.18
CA ILE A 121 21.94 -6.82 4.17
C ILE A 121 23.20 -6.98 3.33
N ASP A 122 23.23 -6.41 2.12
CA ASP A 122 24.38 -6.51 1.23
C ASP A 122 25.64 -5.92 1.88
N TYR A 123 25.52 -4.74 2.49
CA TYR A 123 26.62 -4.11 3.23
C TYR A 123 27.14 -4.99 4.38
N LEU A 124 26.23 -5.57 5.17
CA LEU A 124 26.61 -6.44 6.29
C LEU A 124 27.27 -7.75 5.84
N LEU A 125 26.95 -8.24 4.63
CA LEU A 125 27.54 -9.44 4.04
C LEU A 125 28.86 -9.17 3.27
N GLY A 126 29.38 -7.94 3.30
CA GLY A 126 30.63 -7.56 2.63
C GLY A 126 30.47 -6.92 1.25
N TYR A 127 29.30 -6.35 0.97
CA TYR A 127 28.93 -5.56 -0.21
C TYR A 127 29.40 -6.16 -1.55
N ARG A 128 28.62 -7.15 -2.04
CA ARG A 128 28.90 -7.81 -3.32
C ARG A 128 28.17 -7.17 -4.51
N GLY A 129 27.35 -6.14 -4.26
CA GLY A 129 26.61 -5.40 -5.30
C GLY A 129 25.31 -6.06 -5.77
N TRP A 130 25.00 -7.27 -5.33
CA TRP A 130 23.80 -8.01 -5.76
C TRP A 130 22.50 -7.28 -5.44
N SER A 131 22.47 -6.49 -4.37
CA SER A 131 21.29 -5.69 -4.00
C SER A 131 20.99 -4.64 -5.07
N VAL A 132 22.03 -3.95 -5.55
CA VAL A 132 21.94 -2.86 -6.53
C VAL A 132 21.74 -3.40 -7.94
N ASP A 133 22.44 -4.48 -8.31
CA ASP A 133 22.39 -5.04 -9.66
C ASP A 133 21.07 -5.75 -9.98
N PHE A 134 20.47 -6.41 -9.00
CA PHE A 134 19.33 -7.31 -9.23
C PHE A 134 18.08 -6.90 -8.47
N VAL A 135 18.21 -6.65 -7.16
CA VAL A 135 17.04 -6.53 -6.29
C VAL A 135 16.38 -5.16 -6.39
N ILE A 136 17.15 -4.07 -6.36
CA ILE A 136 16.60 -2.71 -6.46
C ILE A 136 15.84 -2.52 -7.79
N PRO A 137 16.39 -2.86 -8.98
CA PRO A 137 15.66 -2.75 -10.23
C PRO A 137 14.39 -3.61 -10.25
N SER A 138 14.43 -4.80 -9.66
CA SER A 138 13.27 -5.69 -9.56
C SER A 138 12.18 -5.10 -8.65
N ILE A 139 12.52 -4.60 -7.47
CA ILE A 139 11.57 -3.98 -6.52
C ILE A 139 10.82 -2.83 -7.19
N PHE A 140 11.53 -1.90 -7.82
CA PHE A 140 10.88 -0.74 -8.45
C PHE A 140 10.07 -1.14 -9.68
N SER A 141 10.54 -2.10 -10.49
CA SER A 141 9.76 -2.60 -11.62
C SER A 141 8.46 -3.26 -11.17
N THR A 142 8.51 -4.11 -10.14
CA THR A 142 7.31 -4.75 -9.58
C THR A 142 6.37 -3.74 -8.95
N ALA A 143 6.89 -2.73 -8.25
CA ALA A 143 6.09 -1.65 -7.69
C ALA A 143 5.34 -0.87 -8.77
N ASP A 144 6.04 -0.56 -9.86
CA ASP A 144 5.48 0.19 -10.99
C ASP A 144 4.35 -0.59 -11.67
N VAL A 145 4.59 -1.86 -12.03
CA VAL A 145 3.55 -2.74 -12.59
C VAL A 145 2.37 -2.88 -11.62
N ALA A 146 2.63 -3.06 -10.32
CA ALA A 146 1.58 -3.25 -9.33
C ALA A 146 0.66 -2.03 -9.23
N VAL A 147 1.20 -0.81 -9.22
CA VAL A 147 0.37 0.40 -9.15
C VAL A 147 -0.39 0.65 -10.45
N VAL A 148 0.22 0.37 -11.62
CA VAL A 148 -0.50 0.39 -12.91
C VAL A 148 -1.68 -0.57 -12.89
N ILE A 149 -1.51 -1.81 -12.41
CA ILE A 149 -2.60 -2.78 -12.27
C ILE A 149 -3.68 -2.27 -11.32
N VAL A 150 -3.31 -1.69 -10.18
CA VAL A 150 -4.28 -1.10 -9.23
C VAL A 150 -5.08 0.02 -9.87
N ILE A 151 -4.45 0.88 -10.69
CA ILE A 151 -5.14 1.93 -11.44
C ILE A 151 -6.12 1.33 -12.45
N LEU A 152 -5.72 0.26 -13.15
CA LEU A 152 -6.57 -0.42 -14.14
C LEU A 152 -7.80 -1.09 -13.52
N ILE A 153 -7.67 -1.64 -12.31
CA ILE A 153 -8.77 -2.25 -11.55
C ILE A 153 -9.67 -1.18 -10.94
N ASN A 154 -9.10 -0.16 -10.30
CA ASN A 154 -9.83 0.87 -9.57
C ASN A 154 -9.93 2.19 -10.34
N ARG A 155 -10.40 2.12 -11.60
CA ARG A 155 -10.45 3.29 -12.52
C ARG A 155 -11.20 4.50 -11.97
N MET A 156 -12.18 4.29 -11.09
CA MET A 156 -12.96 5.36 -10.48
C MET A 156 -12.14 6.25 -9.53
N ASN A 157 -11.12 5.70 -8.88
CA ASN A 157 -10.27 6.39 -7.90
C ASN A 157 -8.88 6.74 -8.44
N TRP A 158 -8.70 6.74 -9.77
CA TRP A 158 -7.40 6.90 -10.44
C TRP A 158 -6.62 8.14 -9.97
N ARG A 159 -7.30 9.24 -9.64
CA ARG A 159 -6.69 10.48 -9.13
C ARG A 159 -5.90 10.26 -7.84
N ASN A 160 -6.35 9.36 -6.97
CA ASN A 160 -5.65 9.06 -5.72
C ASN A 160 -4.35 8.28 -5.95
N TYR A 161 -4.22 7.60 -7.10
CA TYR A 161 -3.06 6.76 -7.42
C TYR A 161 -2.04 7.46 -8.33
N MET A 162 -2.47 8.47 -9.10
CA MET A 162 -1.64 9.15 -10.10
C MET A 162 -0.36 9.76 -9.50
N LEU A 163 -0.45 10.39 -8.33
CA LEU A 163 0.73 10.98 -7.67
C LEU A 163 1.71 9.89 -7.23
N TYR A 164 1.22 8.77 -6.69
CA TYR A 164 2.09 7.65 -6.29
C TYR A 164 2.73 6.98 -7.50
N GLN A 165 1.99 6.83 -8.60
CA GLN A 165 2.51 6.32 -9.87
C GLN A 165 3.65 7.19 -10.39
N PHE A 166 3.48 8.52 -10.37
CA PHE A 166 4.54 9.46 -10.77
C PHE A 166 5.80 9.29 -9.91
N VAL A 167 5.66 9.19 -8.58
CA VAL A 167 6.82 9.03 -7.68
C VAL A 167 7.50 7.67 -7.88
N ILE A 168 6.74 6.57 -8.00
CA ILE A 168 7.31 5.23 -8.23
C ILE A 168 8.05 5.19 -9.58
N ALA A 169 7.46 5.78 -10.61
CA ALA A 169 8.10 5.82 -11.92
C ALA A 169 9.38 6.67 -11.90
N LEU A 170 9.45 7.76 -11.13
CA LEU A 170 10.72 8.48 -10.88
C LEU A 170 11.74 7.60 -10.15
N LEU A 171 11.30 6.86 -9.13
CA LEU A 171 12.16 5.92 -8.39
C LEU A 171 12.66 4.78 -9.28
N GLY A 172 11.92 4.41 -10.32
CA GLY A 172 12.35 3.41 -11.30
C GLY A 172 13.48 3.86 -12.22
N PHE A 173 13.87 5.15 -12.20
CA PHE A 173 15.12 5.63 -12.81
C PHE A 173 16.34 5.54 -11.86
N VAL A 174 16.14 5.21 -10.58
CA VAL A 174 17.25 5.05 -9.63
C VAL A 174 18.27 4.00 -10.10
N PRO A 175 17.87 2.81 -10.60
CA PRO A 175 18.81 1.86 -11.21
C PRO A 175 19.69 2.46 -12.30
N LEU A 176 19.13 3.33 -13.16
CA LEU A 176 19.89 4.03 -14.20
C LEU A 176 20.94 4.96 -13.60
N LEU A 177 20.56 5.73 -12.58
CA LEU A 177 21.51 6.61 -11.88
C LEU A 177 22.64 5.81 -11.23
N LEU A 178 22.32 4.67 -10.59
CA LEU A 178 23.31 3.79 -9.99
C LEU A 178 24.27 3.19 -11.02
N TYR A 179 23.75 2.85 -12.21
CA TYR A 179 24.56 2.40 -13.34
C TYR A 179 25.50 3.51 -13.85
N LEU A 180 24.99 4.74 -14.02
CA LEU A 180 25.81 5.87 -14.51
C LEU A 180 26.94 6.25 -13.55
N ILE A 181 26.79 6.00 -12.25
CA ILE A 181 27.81 6.24 -11.22
C ILE A 181 28.81 5.06 -11.12
N ASN A 182 28.63 4.00 -11.92
CA ASN A 182 29.39 2.74 -11.86
C ASN A 182 29.28 2.02 -10.51
N ILE A 183 28.11 2.10 -9.87
CA ILE A 183 27.78 1.28 -8.69
C ILE A 183 27.13 -0.05 -9.11
N SER A 184 26.45 -0.06 -10.25
CA SER A 184 25.84 -1.26 -10.84
C SER A 184 26.59 -1.68 -12.11
N ASP A 185 26.87 -2.97 -12.24
CA ASP A 185 27.59 -3.54 -13.37
C ASP A 185 26.65 -4.23 -14.38
N ASN A 186 25.38 -4.48 -14.01
CA ASN A 186 24.45 -5.24 -14.85
C ASN A 186 23.48 -4.37 -15.67
N PRO A 187 23.68 -4.23 -16.99
CA PRO A 187 22.85 -3.34 -17.81
C PRO A 187 21.43 -3.89 -18.07
N ILE A 188 21.21 -5.20 -17.99
CA ILE A 188 19.93 -5.81 -18.42
C ILE A 188 18.78 -5.36 -17.51
N PHE A 189 18.98 -5.46 -16.19
CA PHE A 189 17.96 -5.09 -15.20
C PHE A 189 17.72 -3.58 -15.16
N VAL A 190 18.77 -2.78 -15.40
CA VAL A 190 18.68 -1.33 -15.51
C VAL A 190 17.84 -0.94 -16.73
N ILE A 191 18.08 -1.53 -17.89
CA ILE A 191 17.30 -1.24 -19.11
C ILE A 191 15.83 -1.61 -18.91
N ILE A 192 15.53 -2.78 -18.34
CA ILE A 192 14.15 -3.22 -18.10
C ILE A 192 13.40 -2.25 -17.18
N SER A 193 13.99 -1.96 -16.01
CA SER A 193 13.37 -1.08 -15.01
C SER A 193 13.17 0.34 -15.54
N THR A 194 14.17 0.89 -16.23
CA THR A 194 14.11 2.23 -16.82
C THR A 194 13.07 2.31 -17.95
N SER A 195 13.03 1.30 -18.83
CA SER A 195 12.09 1.27 -19.95
C SER A 195 10.65 1.19 -19.45
N LEU A 196 10.39 0.35 -18.46
CA LEU A 196 9.08 0.22 -17.84
C LEU A 196 8.64 1.55 -17.20
N SER A 197 9.54 2.17 -16.44
CA SER A 197 9.28 3.45 -15.76
C SER A 197 9.06 4.60 -16.74
N ALA A 198 9.79 4.61 -17.87
CA ALA A 198 9.57 5.58 -18.94
C ALA A 198 8.19 5.40 -19.59
N LEU A 199 7.79 4.16 -19.88
CA LEU A 199 6.47 3.86 -20.43
C LEU A 199 5.35 4.24 -19.48
N SER A 200 5.52 3.96 -18.19
CA SER A 200 4.51 4.26 -17.17
C SER A 200 4.39 5.76 -16.89
N LEU A 201 5.51 6.51 -16.92
CA LEU A 201 5.50 7.98 -16.91
C LEU A 201 4.77 8.54 -18.12
N LEU A 202 5.09 8.08 -19.34
CA LEU A 202 4.43 8.53 -20.56
C LEU A 202 2.91 8.29 -20.50
N GLY A 203 2.49 7.10 -20.06
CA GLY A 203 1.09 6.80 -19.82
C GLY A 203 0.47 7.76 -18.81
N THR A 204 1.15 8.01 -17.69
CA THR A 204 0.68 8.92 -16.64
C THR A 204 0.52 10.35 -17.14
N PHE A 205 1.42 10.84 -18.00
CA PHE A 205 1.30 12.18 -18.61
C PHE A 205 0.12 12.27 -19.60
N ILE A 206 -0.01 11.29 -20.50
CA ILE A 206 -1.07 11.27 -21.52
C ILE A 206 -2.47 11.22 -20.88
N PHE A 207 -2.64 10.37 -19.85
CA PHE A 207 -3.93 10.22 -19.16
C PHE A 207 -4.14 11.26 -18.05
N GLY A 208 -3.05 11.79 -17.49
CA GLY A 208 -3.05 12.71 -16.36
C GLY A 208 -3.46 14.14 -16.68
N ASP A 209 -3.13 14.64 -17.88
CA ASP A 209 -3.36 16.05 -18.28
C ASP A 209 -4.82 16.50 -18.05
N LYS A 210 -5.79 15.64 -18.36
CA LYS A 210 -7.22 15.95 -18.16
C LYS A 210 -7.63 16.07 -16.68
N ALA A 211 -7.02 15.31 -15.76
CA ALA A 211 -7.31 15.46 -14.33
C ALA A 211 -6.51 16.56 -13.64
N VAL A 212 -5.23 16.69 -13.98
CA VAL A 212 -4.39 17.73 -13.39
C VAL A 212 -4.98 19.09 -13.75
N LYS A 213 -5.42 19.27 -15.00
CA LYS A 213 -6.06 20.52 -15.46
C LYS A 213 -7.43 20.77 -14.81
N SER A 214 -8.24 19.73 -14.56
CA SER A 214 -9.53 19.89 -13.86
C SER A 214 -9.38 20.09 -12.35
N GLU A 215 -8.37 19.50 -11.71
CA GLU A 215 -8.07 19.67 -10.29
C GLU A 215 -7.39 21.04 -10.02
N LEU A 216 -6.48 21.49 -10.89
CA LEU A 216 -5.95 22.86 -10.86
C LEU A 216 -7.07 23.87 -11.08
N ARG A 217 -7.94 23.68 -12.08
CA ARG A 217 -9.09 24.57 -12.30
C ARG A 217 -10.01 24.64 -11.07
N ARG A 218 -10.28 23.50 -10.44
CA ARG A 218 -11.12 23.43 -9.23
C ARG A 218 -10.47 24.08 -8.01
N ARG A 219 -9.15 23.93 -7.81
CA ARG A 219 -8.43 24.47 -6.64
C ARG A 219 -8.02 25.93 -6.80
N LEU A 220 -7.82 26.38 -8.05
CA LEU A 220 -7.42 27.75 -8.36
C LEU A 220 -8.60 28.61 -8.83
N HIS A 221 -9.83 28.10 -8.80
CA HIS A 221 -11.05 28.81 -9.20
C HIS A 221 -10.91 29.63 -10.50
N PHE A 222 -10.28 29.04 -11.51
CA PHE A 222 -10.12 29.65 -12.85
C PHE A 222 -11.22 29.22 -13.82
#